data_AF-A0A934J047-F1
#
_entry.id   AF-A0A934J047-F1
#
_cell.length_a   1.000
_cell.length_b   1.000
_cell.length_c   1.000
_cell.angle_alpha   90.00
_cell.angle_beta   90.00
_cell.angle_gamma   90.00
#
_symmetry.space_group_name_H-M   'P 1'
#
loop_
_entity.id
_entity.type
_entity.pdbx_description
1 polymer ?
#
loop_
_entity_poly.entity_id
_entity_poly.type
_entity_poly.pdbx_seq_one_letter_code
_entity_poly.pdbx_strand_id
1 'polypeptide(L)'
;MFETLDDGLMQLRAVMTGEPMQKADLPLAAEAQMVIDLFAGLDEQQRDEAQARLALETRLGSVKTLLAQFEARAAELEQTAETGRQSLAAGVAKMAGLEAELAAARRRNHEADALAGQVEQAAERTKALVSEIARMAQEIDTMTAGIEDVSFRTNLLALNAAVEAARAGEKGAGFAVVADEVRQLAQVTNRSAKDIRVIADKGRAQARIGLDEAGGLQKITAALRENLRNLSNEPASIAPIAVIGGRVEASIGAARPVVGGQGQKTGFDQRAAS
;
A
#
# COMPACT_ATOMS: atom_id res chain seq x y z
N MET A 1 -106.27 1.99 47.98
CA MET A 1 -104.96 1.60 48.59
C MET A 1 -104.29 0.44 47.84
N PHE A 2 -105.04 -0.49 47.23
CA PHE A 2 -104.46 -1.57 46.41
C PHE A 2 -104.15 -1.16 44.95
N GLU A 3 -104.89 -0.22 44.34
CA GLU A 3 -104.61 0.26 42.97
C GLU A 3 -103.25 0.95 42.84
N THR A 4 -102.85 1.76 43.84
CA THR A 4 -101.56 2.48 43.85
C THR A 4 -100.34 1.54 43.98
N LEU A 5 -100.53 0.32 44.51
CA LEU A 5 -99.48 -0.69 44.64
C LEU A 5 -99.29 -1.48 43.34
N ASP A 6 -100.40 -1.82 42.68
CA ASP A 6 -100.40 -2.51 41.38
C ASP A 6 -99.82 -1.60 40.29
N ASP A 7 -100.17 -0.31 40.35
CA ASP A 7 -99.59 0.75 39.52
C ASP A 7 -98.07 0.91 39.75
N GLY A 8 -97.61 0.87 41.00
CA GLY A 8 -96.18 0.89 41.33
C GLY A 8 -95.41 -0.37 40.88
N LEU A 9 -96.05 -1.55 40.95
CA LEU A 9 -95.48 -2.81 40.44
C LEU A 9 -95.41 -2.83 38.91
N MET A 10 -96.41 -2.27 38.22
CA MET A 10 -96.36 -2.07 36.77
C MET A 10 -95.23 -1.11 36.36
N GLN A 11 -95.00 -0.03 37.12
CA GLN A 11 -93.86 0.87 36.88
C GLN A 11 -92.52 0.17 37.06
N LEU A 12 -92.34 -0.59 38.15
CA LEU A 12 -91.12 -1.36 38.37
C LEU A 12 -90.88 -2.37 37.25
N ARG A 13 -91.95 -3.02 36.78
CA ARG A 13 -91.87 -3.97 35.65
C ARG A 13 -91.47 -3.27 34.35
N ALA A 14 -92.07 -2.11 34.04
CA ALA A 14 -91.75 -1.32 32.85
C ALA A 14 -90.29 -0.82 32.85
N VAL A 15 -89.77 -0.38 34.01
CA VAL A 15 -88.35 -0.02 34.20
C VAL A 15 -87.46 -1.25 33.98
N MET A 16 -87.83 -2.41 34.54
CA MET A 16 -87.07 -3.66 34.39
C MET A 16 -87.10 -4.23 32.96
N THR A 17 -88.12 -3.89 32.16
CA THR A 17 -88.26 -4.33 30.76
C THR A 17 -87.87 -3.26 29.73
N GLY A 18 -87.51 -2.05 30.15
CA GLY A 18 -87.08 -0.96 29.27
C GLY A 18 -88.21 -0.35 28.43
N GLU A 19 -89.48 -0.48 28.85
CA GLU A 19 -90.63 0.07 28.13
C GLU A 19 -90.90 1.54 28.50
N PRO A 20 -91.26 2.41 27.54
CA PRO A 20 -91.52 3.82 27.80
C PRO A 20 -92.79 4.04 28.65
N MET A 21 -92.66 4.77 29.75
CA MET A 21 -93.76 5.05 30.68
C MET A 21 -94.75 6.06 30.07
N GLN A 22 -96.02 5.68 29.89
CA GLN A 22 -97.05 6.51 29.25
C GLN A 22 -97.93 7.36 30.21
N LYS A 23 -97.74 7.28 31.55
CA LYS A 23 -98.54 8.03 32.53
C LYS A 23 -97.67 8.83 33.50
N ALA A 24 -97.95 10.14 33.61
CA ALA A 24 -97.15 11.11 34.35
C ALA A 24 -97.55 11.31 35.83
N ASP A 25 -98.64 10.67 36.30
CA ASP A 25 -99.26 10.96 37.61
C ASP A 25 -99.36 9.69 38.49
N LEU A 26 -98.27 8.92 38.51
CA LEU A 26 -98.14 7.66 39.24
C LEU A 26 -97.20 7.84 40.45
N PRO A 27 -97.45 7.16 41.58
CA PRO A 27 -96.82 7.46 42.88
C PRO A 27 -95.30 7.23 42.95
N LEU A 28 -94.69 6.50 42.00
CA LEU A 28 -93.24 6.23 41.95
C LEU A 28 -92.60 6.67 40.61
N ALA A 29 -93.27 7.55 39.85
CA ALA A 29 -92.79 7.96 38.52
C ALA A 29 -91.43 8.69 38.57
N ALA A 30 -91.17 9.47 39.62
CA ALA A 30 -89.91 10.20 39.79
C ALA A 30 -88.73 9.26 40.11
N GLU A 31 -88.94 8.29 41.00
CA GLU A 31 -87.96 7.27 41.37
C GLU A 31 -87.68 6.31 40.21
N ALA A 32 -88.71 5.92 39.46
CA ALA A 32 -88.57 5.12 38.24
C ALA A 32 -87.77 5.85 37.15
N GLN A 33 -88.02 7.14 36.94
CA GLN A 33 -87.25 7.97 36.00
C GLN A 33 -85.78 8.10 36.44
N MET A 34 -85.53 8.32 37.74
CA MET A 34 -84.16 8.40 38.28
C MET A 34 -83.37 7.10 38.06
N VAL A 35 -84.02 5.94 38.20
CA VAL A 35 -83.40 4.62 37.94
C VAL A 35 -83.14 4.42 36.44
N ILE A 36 -84.07 4.83 35.56
CA ILE A 36 -83.87 4.79 34.09
C ILE A 36 -82.70 5.69 33.69
N ASP A 37 -82.62 6.92 34.21
CA ASP A 37 -81.53 7.86 33.93
C ASP A 37 -80.19 7.32 34.45
N LEU A 38 -80.17 6.68 35.62
CA LEU A 38 -78.99 6.00 36.16
C LEU A 38 -78.54 4.83 35.27
N PHE A 39 -79.46 3.97 34.83
CA PHE A 39 -79.13 2.85 33.94
C PHE A 39 -78.69 3.32 32.55
N ALA A 40 -79.30 4.38 32.01
CA ALA A 40 -78.87 5.01 30.77
C ALA A 40 -77.45 5.58 30.90
N GLY A 41 -77.15 6.27 32.00
CA GLY A 41 -75.81 6.77 32.30
C GLY A 41 -74.78 5.65 32.51
N LEU A 42 -75.17 4.53 33.14
CA LEU A 42 -74.31 3.35 33.28
C LEU A 42 -74.05 2.64 31.93
N ASP A 43 -75.04 2.55 31.05
CA ASP A 43 -74.89 1.99 29.70
C ASP A 43 -73.98 2.89 28.83
N GLU A 44 -74.15 4.21 28.91
CA GLU A 44 -73.26 5.17 28.28
C GLU A 44 -71.83 5.06 28.82
N GLN A 45 -71.65 5.00 30.14
CA GLN A 45 -70.34 4.81 30.78
C GLN A 45 -69.68 3.48 30.36
N GLN A 46 -70.43 2.38 30.26
CA GLN A 46 -69.92 1.09 29.80
C GLN A 46 -69.49 1.12 28.33
N ARG A 47 -70.24 1.82 27.47
CA ARG A 47 -69.87 2.02 26.06
C ARG A 47 -68.60 2.85 25.93
N ASP A 48 -68.49 3.94 26.70
CA ASP A 48 -67.30 4.79 26.74
C ASP A 48 -66.07 4.02 27.25
N GLU A 49 -66.24 3.20 28.29
CA GLU A 49 -65.16 2.35 28.81
C GLU A 49 -64.74 1.29 27.79
N ALA A 50 -65.68 0.65 27.09
CA ALA A 50 -65.39 -0.31 26.03
C ALA A 50 -64.63 0.35 24.87
N GLN A 51 -65.02 1.56 24.47
CA GLN A 51 -64.30 2.34 23.45
C GLN A 51 -62.89 2.73 23.92
N ALA A 52 -62.74 3.16 25.18
CA ALA A 52 -61.44 3.49 25.75
C ALA A 52 -60.51 2.27 25.81
N ARG A 53 -61.03 1.10 26.17
CA ARG A 53 -60.28 -0.18 26.17
C ARG A 53 -59.80 -0.53 24.76
N LEU A 54 -60.67 -0.47 23.76
CA LEU A 54 -60.31 -0.77 22.37
C LEU A 54 -59.26 0.23 21.82
N ALA A 55 -59.38 1.51 22.19
CA ALA A 55 -58.39 2.52 21.85
C ALA A 55 -57.03 2.25 22.51
N LEU A 56 -57.02 1.81 23.78
CA LEU A 56 -55.81 1.43 24.50
C LEU A 56 -55.14 0.21 23.87
N GLU A 57 -55.90 -0.83 23.53
CA GLU A 57 -55.38 -2.02 22.83
C GLU A 57 -54.72 -1.65 21.50
N THR A 58 -55.35 -0.76 20.74
CA THR A 58 -54.80 -0.26 19.47
C THR A 58 -53.48 0.49 19.70
N ARG A 59 -53.43 1.37 20.71
CA ARG A 59 -52.20 2.10 21.08
C ARG A 59 -51.09 1.16 21.53
N LEU A 60 -51.40 0.16 22.36
CA LEU A 60 -50.44 -0.85 22.80
C LEU A 60 -49.93 -1.71 21.64
N GLY A 61 -50.80 -2.05 20.68
CA GLY A 61 -50.40 -2.70 19.43
C GLY A 61 -49.40 -1.86 18.64
N SER A 62 -49.68 -0.56 18.46
CA SER A 62 -48.76 0.37 17.79
C SER A 62 -47.42 0.50 18.52
N VAL A 63 -47.42 0.60 19.85
CA VAL A 63 -46.19 0.64 20.67
C VAL A 63 -45.36 -0.64 20.49
N LYS A 64 -45.99 -1.82 20.50
CA LYS A 64 -45.30 -3.10 20.24
C LYS A 64 -44.64 -3.12 18.86
N THR A 65 -45.34 -2.64 17.82
CA THR A 65 -44.76 -2.55 16.47
C THR A 65 -43.58 -1.57 16.42
N LEU A 66 -43.68 -0.41 17.07
CA LEU A 66 -42.58 0.55 17.14
C LEU A 66 -41.37 0.00 17.88
N LEU A 67 -41.56 -0.74 18.97
CA LEU A 67 -40.47 -1.42 19.68
C LEU A 67 -39.77 -2.45 18.79
N ALA A 68 -40.53 -3.29 18.08
CA ALA A 68 -39.95 -4.25 17.15
C ALA A 68 -39.17 -3.57 16.00
N GLN A 69 -39.67 -2.43 15.49
CA GLN A 69 -38.94 -1.63 14.50
C GLN A 69 -37.67 -1.00 15.08
N PHE A 70 -37.70 -0.55 16.33
CA PHE A 70 -36.54 0.02 17.02
C PHE A 70 -35.45 -1.04 17.26
N GLU A 71 -35.83 -2.24 17.71
CA GLU A 71 -34.92 -3.38 17.87
C GLU A 71 -34.26 -3.77 16.53
N ALA A 72 -35.05 -3.86 15.45
CA ALA A 72 -34.53 -4.14 14.12
C ALA A 72 -33.53 -3.08 13.63
N ARG A 73 -33.84 -1.78 13.83
CA ARG A 73 -32.93 -0.68 13.49
C ARG A 73 -31.67 -0.67 14.34
N ALA A 74 -31.77 -1.01 15.63
CA ALA A 74 -30.60 -1.11 16.50
C ALA A 74 -29.65 -2.22 16.02
N ALA A 75 -30.19 -3.39 15.68
CA ALA A 75 -29.41 -4.49 15.12
C ALA A 75 -28.73 -4.12 13.78
N GLU A 76 -29.45 -3.42 12.89
CA GLU A 76 -28.89 -2.95 11.62
C GLU A 76 -27.76 -1.92 11.83
N LEU A 77 -27.92 -1.00 12.78
CA LEU A 77 -26.89 -0.04 13.17
C LEU A 77 -25.65 -0.73 13.74
N GLU A 78 -25.82 -1.72 14.61
CA GLU A 78 -24.72 -2.51 15.15
C GLU A 78 -23.95 -3.26 14.06
N GLN A 79 -24.67 -3.90 13.13
CA GLN A 79 -24.06 -4.59 11.99
C GLN A 79 -23.30 -3.62 11.08
N THR A 80 -23.87 -2.44 10.82
CA THR A 80 -23.22 -1.39 10.03
C THR A 80 -21.97 -0.86 10.73
N ALA A 81 -22.03 -0.65 12.04
CA ALA A 81 -20.88 -0.21 12.85
C ALA A 81 -19.77 -1.26 12.88
N GLU A 82 -20.09 -2.54 13.02
CA GLU A 82 -19.12 -3.65 12.94
C GLU A 82 -18.45 -3.70 11.55
N THR A 83 -19.24 -3.64 10.48
CA THR A 83 -18.72 -3.63 9.10
C THR A 83 -17.81 -2.43 8.85
N GLY A 84 -18.18 -1.25 9.37
CA GLY A 84 -17.37 -0.03 9.32
C GLY A 84 -16.05 -0.19 10.08
N ARG A 85 -16.07 -0.79 11.28
CA ARG A 85 -14.85 -1.08 12.06
C ARG A 85 -13.91 -2.04 11.32
N GLN A 86 -14.45 -3.10 10.72
CA GLN A 86 -13.66 -4.07 9.96
C GLN A 86 -13.00 -3.44 8.74
N SER A 87 -13.76 -2.63 7.99
CA SER A 87 -13.25 -1.90 6.82
C SER A 87 -12.13 -0.92 7.19
N LEU A 88 -12.28 -0.22 8.32
CA LEU A 88 -11.25 0.68 8.84
C LEU A 88 -10.00 -0.06 9.29
N ALA A 89 -10.16 -1.19 10.01
CA ALA A 89 -9.04 -2.03 10.43
C ALA A 89 -8.26 -2.58 9.22
N ALA A 90 -8.96 -3.04 8.18
CA ALA A 90 -8.35 -3.47 6.93
C ALA A 90 -7.62 -2.32 6.22
N GLY A 91 -8.20 -1.12 6.22
CA GLY A 91 -7.57 0.10 5.68
C GLY A 91 -6.27 0.45 6.41
N VAL A 92 -6.27 0.43 7.74
CA VAL A 92 -5.08 0.69 8.57
C VAL A 92 -4.00 -0.35 8.33
N ALA A 93 -4.35 -1.64 8.27
CA ALA A 93 -3.40 -2.71 7.97
C ALA A 93 -2.78 -2.55 6.57
N LYS A 94 -3.59 -2.19 5.56
CA LYS A 94 -3.10 -1.92 4.20
C LYS A 94 -2.15 -0.73 4.15
N MET A 95 -2.47 0.36 4.87
CA MET A 95 -1.58 1.52 4.96
C MET A 95 -0.24 1.15 5.63
N ALA A 96 -0.26 0.34 6.70
CA ALA A 96 0.96 -0.10 7.37
C ALA A 96 1.84 -0.96 6.44
N GLY A 97 1.22 -1.82 5.63
CA GLY A 97 1.92 -2.55 4.57
C GLY A 97 2.58 -1.63 3.54
N LEU A 98 1.85 -0.62 3.05
CA LEU A 98 2.37 0.37 2.11
C LEU A 98 3.53 1.20 2.69
N GLU A 99 3.46 1.60 3.96
CA GLU A 99 4.57 2.30 4.63
C GLU A 99 5.83 1.42 4.70
N ALA A 100 5.69 0.13 5.02
CA ALA A 100 6.80 -0.81 5.06
C ALA A 100 7.43 -1.02 3.67
N GLU A 101 6.60 -1.15 2.63
CA GLU A 101 7.04 -1.23 1.24
C GLU A 101 7.78 0.04 0.79
N LEU A 102 7.25 1.22 1.14
CA LEU A 102 7.89 2.51 0.83
C LEU A 102 9.23 2.65 1.54
N ALA A 103 9.34 2.24 2.81
CA ALA A 103 10.60 2.23 3.55
C ALA A 103 11.62 1.26 2.92
N ALA A 104 11.18 0.09 2.44
CA ALA A 104 12.02 -0.83 1.70
C ALA A 104 12.45 -0.27 0.32
N ALA A 105 11.55 0.42 -0.39
CA ALA A 105 11.86 1.09 -1.65
C ALA A 105 12.90 2.21 -1.46
N ARG A 106 12.77 3.04 -0.43
CA ARG A 106 13.76 4.08 -0.08
C ARG A 106 15.14 3.50 0.20
N ARG A 107 15.22 2.41 0.96
CA ARG A 107 16.49 1.70 1.21
C ARG A 107 17.14 1.23 -0.10
N ARG A 108 16.36 0.57 -0.96
CA ARG A 108 16.84 0.14 -2.29
C ARG A 108 17.31 1.31 -3.15
N ASN A 109 16.61 2.46 -3.11
CA ASN A 109 17.04 3.65 -3.84
C ASN A 109 18.38 4.21 -3.32
N HIS A 110 18.59 4.24 -2.00
CA HIS A 110 19.86 4.65 -1.42
C HIS A 110 21.01 3.69 -1.78
N GLU A 111 20.76 2.38 -1.73
CA GLU A 111 21.74 1.38 -2.16
C GLU A 111 22.09 1.53 -3.64
N ALA A 112 21.11 1.79 -4.50
CA ALA A 112 21.31 2.04 -5.91
C ALA A 112 22.13 3.32 -6.18
N ASP A 113 21.91 4.39 -5.41
CA ASP A 113 22.70 5.63 -5.53
C ASP A 113 24.16 5.46 -5.06
N ALA A 114 24.37 4.65 -4.01
CA ALA A 114 25.70 4.29 -3.56
C ALA A 114 26.44 3.47 -4.62
N LEU A 115 25.78 2.48 -5.23
CA LEU A 115 26.34 1.68 -6.31
C LEU A 115 26.66 2.53 -7.55
N ALA A 116 25.77 3.47 -7.90
CA ALA A 116 26.01 4.46 -8.95
C ALA A 116 27.31 5.25 -8.69
N GLY A 117 27.53 5.71 -7.46
CA GLY A 117 28.78 6.39 -7.08
C GLY A 117 30.03 5.52 -7.23
N GLN A 118 29.94 4.22 -6.92
CA GLN A 118 31.06 3.29 -7.11
C GLN A 118 31.38 3.07 -8.60
N VAL A 119 30.37 3.00 -9.47
CA VAL A 119 30.56 2.88 -10.92
C VAL A 119 31.25 4.11 -11.49
N GLU A 120 30.89 5.31 -11.06
CA GLU A 120 31.58 6.55 -11.48
C GLU A 120 33.05 6.56 -11.05
N GLN A 121 33.35 6.16 -9.82
CA GLN A 121 34.73 6.05 -9.36
C GLN A 121 35.52 4.98 -10.12
N ALA A 122 34.88 3.88 -10.54
CA ALA A 122 35.50 2.88 -11.38
C ALA A 122 35.79 3.44 -12.78
N ALA A 123 34.86 4.18 -13.38
CA ALA A 123 35.05 4.81 -14.68
C ALA A 123 36.19 5.85 -14.69
N GLU A 124 36.30 6.68 -13.65
CA GLU A 124 37.42 7.63 -13.53
C GLU A 124 38.77 6.92 -13.36
N ARG A 125 38.81 5.81 -12.61
CA ARG A 125 40.01 4.95 -12.53
C ARG A 125 40.38 4.36 -13.88
N THR A 126 39.41 3.86 -14.64
CA THR A 126 39.64 3.35 -16.01
C THR A 126 40.23 4.43 -16.90
N LYS A 127 39.70 5.66 -16.84
CA LYS A 127 40.22 6.80 -17.60
C LYS A 127 41.69 7.10 -17.27
N ALA A 128 42.05 7.09 -15.99
CA ALA A 128 43.43 7.27 -15.56
C ALA A 128 44.35 6.15 -16.09
N LEU A 129 43.92 4.88 -15.99
CA LEU A 129 44.66 3.74 -16.51
C LEU A 129 44.86 3.80 -18.03
N VAL A 130 43.84 4.19 -18.78
CA VAL A 130 43.94 4.35 -20.24
C VAL A 130 44.93 5.46 -20.61
N SER A 131 44.95 6.55 -19.85
CA SER A 131 45.95 7.62 -20.03
C SER A 131 47.38 7.13 -19.77
N GLU A 132 47.59 6.32 -18.73
CA GLU A 132 48.88 5.67 -18.46
C GLU A 132 49.29 4.71 -19.58
N ILE A 133 48.37 3.89 -20.09
CA ILE A 133 48.62 2.99 -21.23
C ILE A 133 49.03 3.77 -22.47
N ALA A 134 48.37 4.91 -22.75
CA ALA A 134 48.72 5.76 -23.89
C ALA A 134 50.16 6.29 -23.77
N ARG A 135 50.57 6.70 -22.55
CA ARG A 135 51.95 7.14 -22.26
C ARG A 135 52.95 6.00 -22.44
N MET A 136 52.69 4.82 -21.86
CA MET A 136 53.56 3.66 -22.00
C MET A 136 53.73 3.23 -23.46
N ALA A 137 52.65 3.25 -24.25
CA ALA A 137 52.72 2.95 -25.68
C ALA A 137 53.59 3.97 -26.44
N GLN A 138 53.53 5.26 -26.08
CA GLN A 138 54.39 6.29 -26.67
C GLN A 138 55.89 6.09 -26.32
N GLU A 139 56.17 5.67 -25.09
CA GLU A 139 57.53 5.32 -24.67
C GLU A 139 58.05 4.11 -25.44
N ILE A 140 57.21 3.08 -25.65
CA ILE A 140 57.54 1.91 -26.49
C ILE A 140 57.80 2.33 -27.94
N ASP A 141 57.00 3.23 -28.51
CA ASP A 141 57.22 3.75 -29.87
C ASP A 141 58.61 4.42 -30.00
N THR A 142 59.01 5.18 -28.98
CA THR A 142 60.31 5.85 -28.93
C THR A 142 61.46 4.83 -28.82
N MET A 143 61.33 3.84 -27.95
CA MET A 143 62.34 2.79 -27.77
C MET A 143 62.49 1.92 -29.03
N THR A 144 61.38 1.49 -29.62
CA THR A 144 61.39 0.67 -30.85
C THR A 144 61.97 1.43 -32.03
N ALA A 145 61.72 2.73 -32.15
CA ALA A 145 62.37 3.57 -33.18
C ALA A 145 63.89 3.63 -33.00
N GLY A 146 64.39 3.72 -31.75
CA GLY A 146 65.82 3.64 -31.47
C GLY A 146 66.42 2.28 -31.83
N ILE A 147 65.72 1.18 -31.55
CA ILE A 147 66.16 -0.17 -31.93
C ILE A 147 66.20 -0.33 -33.46
N GLU A 148 65.21 0.18 -34.18
CA GLU A 148 65.18 0.18 -35.64
C GLU A 148 66.38 0.94 -36.24
N ASP A 149 66.74 2.11 -35.69
CA ASP A 149 67.92 2.88 -36.12
C ASP A 149 69.24 2.12 -35.84
N VAL A 150 69.40 1.57 -34.64
CA VAL A 150 70.60 0.76 -34.29
C VAL A 150 70.71 -0.48 -35.17
N SER A 151 69.60 -1.18 -35.40
CA SER A 151 69.53 -2.33 -36.29
C SER A 151 69.89 -1.93 -37.73
N PHE A 152 69.37 -0.82 -38.24
CA PHE A 152 69.67 -0.33 -39.59
C PHE A 152 71.16 0.00 -39.75
N ARG A 153 71.75 0.72 -38.78
CA ARG A 153 73.19 1.03 -38.78
C ARG A 153 74.04 -0.24 -38.70
N THR A 154 73.67 -1.20 -37.85
CA THR A 154 74.34 -2.50 -37.73
C THR A 154 74.27 -3.28 -39.05
N ASN A 155 73.11 -3.29 -39.71
CA ASN A 155 72.92 -3.93 -41.01
C ASN A 155 73.80 -3.28 -42.11
N LEU A 156 73.94 -1.95 -42.10
CA LEU A 156 74.85 -1.25 -43.02
C LEU A 156 76.32 -1.52 -42.72
N LEU A 157 76.71 -1.56 -41.43
CA LEU A 157 78.05 -1.93 -41.00
C LEU A 157 78.41 -3.35 -41.45
N ALA A 158 77.49 -4.30 -41.25
CA ALA A 158 77.65 -5.69 -41.68
C ALA A 158 77.77 -5.81 -43.20
N LEU A 159 76.97 -5.06 -43.96
CA LEU A 159 77.07 -5.01 -45.42
C LEU A 159 78.44 -4.50 -45.89
N ASN A 160 78.94 -3.42 -45.28
CA ASN A 160 80.27 -2.88 -45.60
C ASN A 160 81.38 -3.89 -45.28
N ALA A 161 81.28 -4.59 -44.14
CA ALA A 161 82.20 -5.65 -43.77
C ALA A 161 82.17 -6.83 -44.75
N ALA A 162 80.98 -7.24 -45.21
CA ALA A 162 80.83 -8.30 -46.21
C ALA A 162 81.49 -7.94 -47.55
N VAL A 163 81.35 -6.68 -47.98
CA VAL A 163 82.00 -6.16 -49.20
C VAL A 163 83.53 -6.18 -49.06
N GLU A 164 84.06 -5.71 -47.94
CA GLU A 164 85.52 -5.68 -47.73
C GLU A 164 86.10 -7.10 -47.57
N ALA A 165 85.35 -8.01 -46.94
CA ALA A 165 85.69 -9.42 -46.86
C ALA A 165 85.76 -10.09 -48.25
N ALA A 166 84.79 -9.80 -49.13
CA ALA A 166 84.81 -10.27 -50.52
C ALA A 166 86.02 -9.70 -51.29
N ARG A 167 86.38 -8.44 -51.04
CA ARG A 167 87.53 -7.77 -51.65
C ARG A 167 88.87 -8.39 -51.23
N ALA A 168 88.97 -8.90 -50.01
CA ALA A 168 90.16 -9.59 -49.50
C ALA A 168 90.34 -11.03 -50.04
N GLY A 169 89.38 -11.56 -50.81
CA GLY A 169 89.44 -12.90 -51.40
C GLY A 169 89.52 -14.00 -50.34
N GLU A 170 90.42 -14.97 -50.51
CA GLU A 170 90.57 -16.10 -49.57
C GLU A 170 90.91 -15.67 -48.14
N LYS A 171 91.63 -14.54 -47.97
CA LYS A 171 91.99 -14.03 -46.63
C LYS A 171 90.78 -13.44 -45.88
N GLY A 172 89.70 -13.11 -46.58
CA GLY A 172 88.48 -12.55 -46.02
C GLY A 172 87.37 -13.58 -45.73
N ALA A 173 87.56 -14.86 -46.09
CA ALA A 173 86.50 -15.87 -46.02
C ALA A 173 85.86 -16.01 -44.62
N GLY A 174 86.67 -15.99 -43.54
CA GLY A 174 86.16 -16.03 -42.17
C GLY A 174 85.40 -14.76 -41.75
N PHE A 175 85.84 -13.60 -42.24
CA PHE A 175 85.16 -12.32 -41.98
C PHE A 175 83.83 -12.21 -42.72
N ALA A 176 83.72 -12.81 -43.92
CA ALA A 176 82.48 -12.83 -44.70
C ALA A 176 81.37 -13.57 -43.94
N VAL A 177 81.69 -14.73 -43.33
CA VAL A 177 80.71 -15.50 -42.53
C VAL A 177 80.22 -14.70 -41.32
N VAL A 178 81.12 -14.03 -40.61
CA VAL A 178 80.75 -13.19 -39.46
C VAL A 178 79.89 -12.01 -39.91
N ALA A 179 80.24 -11.36 -41.03
CA ALA A 179 79.47 -10.24 -41.56
C ALA A 179 78.03 -10.64 -41.92
N ASP A 180 77.84 -11.80 -42.56
CA ASP A 180 76.50 -12.32 -42.87
C ASP A 180 75.68 -12.64 -41.62
N GLU A 181 76.29 -13.24 -40.59
CA GLU A 181 75.60 -13.53 -39.32
C GLU A 181 75.15 -12.24 -38.61
N VAL A 182 76.03 -11.24 -38.54
CA VAL A 182 75.69 -9.92 -37.97
C VAL A 182 74.58 -9.25 -38.78
N ARG A 183 74.58 -9.39 -40.11
CA ARG A 183 73.52 -8.88 -40.98
C ARG A 183 72.18 -9.55 -40.68
N GLN A 184 72.15 -10.87 -40.53
CA GLN A 184 70.94 -11.60 -40.18
C GLN A 184 70.41 -11.18 -38.80
N LEU A 185 71.29 -11.09 -37.79
CA LEU A 185 70.92 -10.62 -36.45
C LEU A 185 70.31 -9.21 -36.49
N ALA A 186 70.89 -8.30 -37.29
CA ALA A 186 70.34 -6.96 -37.45
C ALA A 186 68.94 -7.00 -38.08
N GLN A 187 68.72 -7.79 -39.13
CA GLN A 187 67.41 -7.92 -39.79
C GLN A 187 66.34 -8.51 -38.86
N VAL A 188 66.69 -9.56 -38.09
CA VAL A 188 65.80 -10.15 -37.08
C VAL A 188 65.46 -9.11 -36.02
N THR A 189 66.44 -8.37 -35.52
CA THR A 189 66.24 -7.29 -34.54
C THR A 189 65.25 -6.23 -35.04
N ASN A 190 65.36 -5.81 -36.31
CA ASN A 190 64.44 -4.86 -36.93
C ASN A 190 63.00 -5.40 -36.94
N ARG A 191 62.84 -6.67 -37.35
CA ARG A 191 61.54 -7.32 -37.39
C ARG A 191 60.91 -7.40 -36.00
N SER A 192 61.67 -7.80 -34.99
CA SER A 192 61.20 -7.83 -33.61
C SER A 192 60.79 -6.46 -33.09
N ALA A 193 61.54 -5.39 -33.42
CA ALA A 193 61.16 -4.03 -33.04
C ALA A 193 59.80 -3.61 -33.66
N LYS A 194 59.57 -3.97 -34.93
CA LYS A 194 58.27 -3.75 -35.60
C LYS A 194 57.14 -4.55 -34.96
N ASP A 195 57.38 -5.81 -34.63
CA ASP A 195 56.38 -6.67 -33.98
C ASP A 195 55.98 -6.12 -32.59
N ILE A 196 56.95 -5.60 -31.82
CA ILE A 196 56.68 -4.92 -30.54
C ILE A 196 55.77 -3.70 -30.74
N ARG A 197 56.04 -2.87 -31.75
CA ARG A 197 55.21 -1.70 -32.08
C ARG A 197 53.77 -2.09 -32.40
N VAL A 198 53.57 -3.14 -33.20
CA VAL A 198 52.24 -3.68 -33.52
C VAL A 198 51.49 -4.13 -32.26
N ILE A 199 52.17 -4.77 -31.30
CA ILE A 199 51.57 -5.18 -30.04
C ILE A 199 51.19 -3.96 -29.18
N ALA A 200 52.06 -2.95 -29.12
CA ALA A 200 51.78 -1.71 -28.39
C ALA A 200 50.57 -0.97 -28.97
N ASP A 201 50.45 -0.88 -30.29
CA ASP A 201 49.30 -0.28 -30.97
C ASP A 201 48.00 -1.04 -30.70
N LYS A 202 48.03 -2.38 -30.69
CA LYS A 202 46.89 -3.20 -30.29
C LYS A 202 46.48 -2.93 -28.85
N GLY A 203 47.43 -2.83 -27.92
CA GLY A 203 47.17 -2.50 -26.53
C GLY A 203 46.52 -1.11 -26.37
N ARG A 204 47.03 -0.12 -27.10
CA ARG A 204 46.48 1.24 -27.14
C ARG A 204 45.04 1.26 -27.69
N ALA A 205 44.77 0.49 -28.76
CA ALA A 205 43.42 0.37 -29.32
C ALA A 205 42.45 -0.29 -28.34
N GLN A 206 42.86 -1.37 -27.68
CA GLN A 206 42.03 -2.07 -26.69
C GLN A 206 41.74 -1.20 -25.46
N ALA A 207 42.70 -0.38 -25.03
CA ALA A 207 42.51 0.60 -23.96
C ALA A 207 41.46 1.67 -24.33
N ARG A 208 41.41 2.12 -25.60
CA ARG A 208 40.39 3.06 -26.07
C ARG A 208 38.98 2.45 -26.02
N ILE A 209 38.82 1.18 -26.38
CA ILE A 209 37.53 0.48 -26.27
C ILE A 209 37.04 0.49 -24.80
N GLY A 210 37.95 0.19 -23.85
CA GLY A 210 37.61 0.26 -22.42
C GLY A 210 37.22 1.65 -21.93
N LEU A 211 37.77 2.72 -22.54
CA LEU A 211 37.38 4.09 -22.24
C LEU A 211 35.98 4.42 -22.75
N ASP A 212 35.63 3.97 -23.96
CA ASP A 212 34.30 4.17 -24.54
C ASP A 212 33.23 3.43 -23.72
N GLU A 213 33.52 2.20 -23.28
CA GLU A 213 32.66 1.44 -22.37
C GLU A 213 32.47 2.16 -21.03
N ALA A 214 33.55 2.69 -20.44
CA ALA A 214 33.49 3.47 -19.20
C ALA A 214 32.63 4.74 -19.37
N GLY A 215 32.76 5.44 -20.50
CA GLY A 215 31.91 6.60 -20.83
C GLY A 215 30.44 6.22 -21.03
N GLY A 216 30.17 5.03 -21.60
CA GLY A 216 28.82 4.46 -21.69
C GLY A 216 28.21 4.21 -20.32
N LEU A 217 28.98 3.59 -19.42
CA LEU A 217 28.57 3.37 -18.03
C LEU A 217 28.24 4.67 -17.31
N GLN A 218 29.07 5.71 -17.45
CA GLN A 218 28.81 7.03 -16.84
C GLN A 218 27.47 7.63 -17.29
N LYS A 219 27.11 7.50 -18.58
CA LYS A 219 25.81 7.98 -19.08
C LYS A 219 24.64 7.21 -18.47
N ILE A 220 24.76 5.88 -18.39
CA ILE A 220 23.73 5.02 -17.79
C ILE A 220 23.56 5.38 -16.30
N THR A 221 24.67 5.56 -15.58
CA THR A 221 24.66 5.93 -14.17
C THR A 221 24.06 7.30 -13.93
N ALA A 222 24.32 8.28 -14.80
CA ALA A 222 23.70 9.59 -14.73
C ALA A 222 22.17 9.52 -14.90
N ALA A 223 21.70 8.78 -15.91
CA ALA A 223 20.26 8.55 -16.13
C ALA A 223 19.62 7.78 -14.96
N LEU A 224 20.31 6.79 -14.39
CA LEU A 224 19.85 6.08 -13.21
C LEU A 224 19.69 7.02 -12.02
N ARG A 225 20.67 7.90 -11.75
CA ARG A 225 20.58 8.88 -10.66
C ARG A 225 19.47 9.89 -10.83
N GLU A 226 19.22 10.34 -12.05
CA GLU A 226 18.08 11.19 -12.35
C GLU A 226 16.76 10.49 -12.00
N ASN A 227 16.60 9.23 -12.43
CA ASN A 227 15.43 8.43 -12.06
C ASN A 227 15.32 8.24 -10.54
N LEU A 228 16.41 7.91 -9.84
CA LEU A 228 16.41 7.75 -8.38
C LEU A 228 16.02 9.06 -7.66
N ARG A 229 16.46 10.22 -8.18
CA ARG A 229 16.10 11.53 -7.64
C ARG A 229 14.61 11.81 -7.86
N ASN A 230 14.05 11.46 -9.02
CA ASN A 230 12.63 11.59 -9.31
C ASN A 230 11.78 10.73 -8.36
N LEU A 231 12.16 9.47 -8.14
CA LEU A 231 11.48 8.59 -7.18
C LEU A 231 11.59 9.10 -5.73
N SER A 232 12.71 9.75 -5.38
CA SER A 232 12.92 10.28 -4.03
C SER A 232 12.12 11.58 -3.77
N ASN A 233 11.74 12.30 -4.82
CA ASN A 233 10.95 13.53 -4.74
C ASN A 233 9.43 13.28 -4.71
N GLU A 234 8.94 12.05 -4.95
CA GLU A 234 7.51 11.73 -4.74
C GLU A 234 7.18 11.81 -3.25
N PRO A 235 6.30 12.74 -2.84
CA PRO A 235 6.29 13.25 -1.49
C PRO A 235 5.84 12.21 -0.45
N ALA A 236 6.51 12.30 0.69
CA ALA A 236 6.13 11.79 2.00
C ALA A 236 4.78 12.38 2.49
N SER A 237 3.70 12.18 1.74
CA SER A 237 2.35 12.70 2.06
C SER A 237 1.52 11.74 2.92
N ILE A 238 2.07 10.60 3.33
CA ILE A 238 1.38 9.72 4.26
C ILE A 238 1.83 10.12 5.66
N ALA A 239 0.99 10.91 6.35
CA ALA A 239 1.18 11.23 7.75
C ALA A 239 1.38 9.92 8.54
N PRO A 240 2.28 9.89 9.54
CA PRO A 240 2.62 8.66 10.25
C PRO A 240 1.37 7.99 10.82
N ILE A 241 1.14 6.74 10.44
CA ILE A 241 -0.01 5.91 10.86
C ILE A 241 -0.20 5.86 12.38
N ALA A 242 0.85 6.10 13.17
CA ALA A 242 0.77 6.21 14.63
C ALA A 242 -0.31 7.20 15.11
N VAL A 243 -0.55 8.29 14.38
CA VAL A 243 -1.58 9.30 14.73
C VAL A 243 -3.00 8.82 14.39
N ILE A 244 -3.15 8.01 13.34
CA ILE A 244 -4.44 7.48 12.89
C ILE A 244 -4.83 6.25 13.73
N GLY A 245 -3.89 5.30 13.93
CA GLY A 245 -4.10 4.10 14.74
C GLY A 245 -4.53 4.41 16.17
N GLY A 246 -3.86 5.38 16.83
CA GLY A 246 -4.22 5.78 18.19
C GLY A 246 -5.61 6.43 18.31
N ARG A 247 -6.08 7.15 17.27
CA ARG A 247 -7.44 7.71 17.24
C ARG A 247 -8.49 6.65 16.96
N VAL A 248 -8.19 5.65 16.14
CA VAL A 248 -9.12 4.56 15.81
C VAL A 248 -9.30 3.60 16.99
N GLU A 249 -8.21 3.21 17.68
CA GLU A 249 -8.32 2.37 18.88
C GLU A 249 -9.09 3.08 20.01
N ALA A 250 -8.85 4.37 20.22
CA ALA A 250 -9.60 5.17 21.20
C ALA A 250 -11.10 5.26 20.87
N SER A 251 -11.44 5.37 19.58
CA SER A 251 -12.83 5.44 19.10
C SER A 251 -13.55 4.09 19.19
N ILE A 252 -12.84 2.98 18.93
CA ILE A 252 -13.38 1.61 19.02
C ILE A 252 -13.53 1.18 20.50
N GLY A 253 -12.60 1.56 21.37
CA GLY A 253 -12.67 1.27 22.80
C GLY A 253 -13.82 1.99 23.52
N ALA A 254 -14.17 3.21 23.08
CA ALA A 254 -15.26 4.00 23.65
C ALA A 254 -16.67 3.53 23.19
N ALA A 255 -16.77 2.75 22.12
CA ALA A 255 -18.03 2.27 21.54
C ALA A 255 -18.41 0.85 21.99
N ARG A 256 -17.77 0.28 23.02
CA ARG A 256 -18.27 -0.97 23.63
C ARG A 256 -19.68 -0.70 24.17
N PRO A 257 -20.70 -1.48 23.74
CA PRO A 257 -22.06 -1.28 24.23
C PRO A 257 -22.10 -1.55 25.74
N VAL A 258 -22.73 -0.64 26.48
CA VAL A 258 -23.07 -0.79 27.91
C VAL A 258 -24.11 -1.91 28.14
N VAL A 259 -24.59 -2.57 27.08
CA VAL A 259 -25.60 -3.63 27.18
C VAL A 259 -24.92 -4.99 27.33
N GLY A 260 -24.31 -5.21 28.49
CA GLY A 260 -23.65 -6.47 28.80
C GLY A 260 -23.14 -6.53 30.24
N GLY A 261 -24.03 -6.36 31.23
CA GLY A 261 -23.64 -6.55 32.62
C GLY A 261 -24.71 -6.28 33.68
N GLN A 262 -25.39 -7.37 34.08
CA GLN A 262 -25.94 -7.67 35.42
C GLN A 262 -27.34 -7.16 35.84
N GLY A 263 -28.15 -8.13 36.32
CA GLY A 263 -29.36 -7.98 37.15
C GLY A 263 -30.66 -7.94 36.34
N GLN A 264 -31.70 -8.73 36.58
CA GLN A 264 -32.10 -9.57 37.70
C GLN A 264 -33.14 -10.57 37.16
N LYS A 265 -33.04 -11.82 37.59
CA LYS A 265 -34.21 -12.71 37.63
C LYS A 265 -35.21 -12.10 38.61
N THR A 266 -36.24 -11.41 38.14
CA THR A 266 -37.45 -11.16 38.95
C THR A 266 -38.49 -12.17 38.51
N GLY A 267 -38.71 -13.18 39.36
CA GLY A 267 -39.87 -14.05 39.26
C GLY A 267 -41.13 -13.29 39.62
N PHE A 268 -42.12 -13.38 38.75
CA PHE A 268 -43.55 -13.04 38.88
C PHE A 268 -44.12 -13.42 37.49
N ASP A 269 -45.03 -14.36 37.24
CA ASP A 269 -45.86 -15.20 38.07
C ASP A 269 -46.18 -16.49 37.27
N GLN A 270 -45.92 -17.65 37.88
CA GLN A 270 -46.69 -18.85 37.61
C GLN A 270 -48.02 -18.70 38.33
N ARG A 271 -49.12 -18.42 37.60
CA ARG A 271 -50.50 -18.70 38.03
C ARG A 271 -51.47 -18.52 36.85
N ALA A 272 -51.50 -19.52 35.98
CA ALA A 272 -52.58 -19.74 35.03
C ALA A 272 -52.71 -21.26 34.78
N ALA A 273 -53.04 -22.00 35.85
CA ALA A 273 -53.51 -23.38 35.79
C ALA A 273 -54.10 -23.77 37.16
N SER A 274 -55.36 -23.39 37.39
CA SER A 274 -56.35 -24.06 38.25
C SER A 274 -57.70 -23.44 37.96
#